data_AF-A0A5A5TCX9-F1
#
_entry.id   AF-A0A5A5TCX9-F1
#
_cell.length_a   1.000
_cell.length_b   1.000
_cell.length_c   1.000
_cell.angle_alpha   90.00
_cell.angle_beta   90.00
_cell.angle_gamma   90.00
#
_symmetry.space_group_name_H-M   'P 1'
#
loop_
_entity.id
_entity.type
_entity.pdbx_description
1 polymer ?
#
loop_
_entity_poly.entity_id
_entity_poly.type
_entity_poly.pdbx_seq_one_letter_code
_entity_poly.pdbx_strand_id
1 'polypeptide(L)'
;MSDNAPLTDLENLENVRDYLGPTPPLGKLPLRGERFWVDRPAQLLNAVNLLKQSGVVAVDAEFTQVRARTQNDSVSNIPRLALLQIAIENHCFIVDALRLQDLSPLMEVFGNPDIAVLLHGAGADMRVMAERGLQVAHYYDLEATCRSIFGQHESSLAAMLQRAFGYHLDKSLQRTDWTRRPLPPAMIAYAARDAEVTLELYYWLDTHYHIILQLHEANGQTDAVARWIEPFLRGNSTLSPEMAVIEARNQGQIHNRAQVAADCRAALVSVQHPMRRNRLLRLIADLALTQLSSDLLLLLQAPTSDERAAAVRALGRLGIKSALEPITALLSDPVLDVRKAAQTAVHNLTTKELRQPRPAPTRAADGTRSWVVENAQSQSSSDDDDNGWKSRLRSIIDA
;
A
#
# COMPACT_ATOMS: atom_id res chain seq x y z
N MET A 1 -39.04 6.59 -1.12
CA MET A 1 -39.04 7.09 0.27
C MET A 1 -37.65 6.83 0.79
N SER A 2 -36.94 7.91 1.12
CA SER A 2 -35.55 7.92 1.57
C SER A 2 -35.47 7.46 3.01
N ASP A 3 -34.69 6.44 3.30
CA ASP A 3 -34.18 6.21 4.65
C ASP A 3 -32.70 6.64 4.69
N ASN A 4 -32.53 7.86 5.18
CA ASN A 4 -31.26 8.33 5.76
C ASN A 4 -31.01 7.47 7.01
N ALA A 5 -30.03 6.58 6.95
CA ALA A 5 -29.42 6.06 8.16
C ALA A 5 -28.73 7.23 8.90
N PRO A 6 -29.02 7.46 10.19
CA PRO A 6 -28.49 8.61 10.91
C PRO A 6 -27.00 8.44 11.20
N LEU A 7 -26.30 9.58 11.22
CA LEU A 7 -24.91 9.81 11.65
C LEU A 7 -24.70 9.53 13.16
N THR A 8 -25.16 8.39 13.67
CA THR A 8 -25.08 8.00 15.09
C THR A 8 -23.88 7.10 15.44
N ASP A 9 -23.08 6.66 14.47
CA ASP A 9 -21.88 5.83 14.74
C ASP A 9 -20.62 6.64 15.12
N LEU A 10 -20.73 7.96 15.30
CA LEU A 10 -19.61 8.78 15.78
C LEU A 10 -19.30 8.55 17.27
N GLU A 11 -20.23 8.02 18.06
CA GLU A 11 -19.98 7.66 19.47
C GLU A 11 -19.21 6.33 19.60
N ASN A 12 -19.29 5.44 18.60
CA ASN A 12 -18.45 4.23 18.54
C ASN A 12 -16.98 4.52 18.16
N LEU A 13 -16.65 5.75 17.72
CA LEU A 13 -15.27 6.15 17.46
C LEU A 13 -14.44 6.37 18.72
N GLU A 14 -15.05 6.51 19.90
CA GLU A 14 -14.27 6.56 21.16
C GLU A 14 -13.54 5.22 21.40
N ASN A 15 -14.13 4.09 20.99
CA ASN A 15 -13.45 2.79 21.02
C ASN A 15 -12.37 2.62 19.94
N VAL A 16 -12.37 3.46 18.88
CA VAL A 16 -11.35 3.45 17.82
C VAL A 16 -10.23 4.45 18.11
N ARG A 17 -10.50 5.50 18.91
CA ARG A 17 -9.51 6.47 19.36
C ARG A 17 -8.53 5.90 20.39
N ASP A 18 -8.92 4.83 21.08
CA ASP A 18 -8.16 4.23 22.19
C ASP A 18 -7.56 2.84 21.93
N TYR A 19 -7.53 2.34 20.68
CA TYR A 19 -6.87 1.04 20.43
C TYR A 19 -5.33 1.16 20.46
N LEU A 20 -4.80 1.21 21.68
CA LEU A 20 -3.40 1.06 22.10
C LEU A 20 -3.19 -0.29 22.83
N GLY A 21 -4.13 -1.24 22.71
CA GLY A 21 -4.26 -2.43 23.57
C GLY A 21 -3.53 -3.71 23.11
N PRO A 22 -3.56 -4.77 23.96
CA PRO A 22 -3.11 -6.11 23.61
C PRO A 22 -3.94 -6.66 22.44
N THR A 23 -3.29 -7.40 21.53
CA THR A 23 -3.92 -8.07 20.38
C THR A 23 -5.32 -8.58 20.72
N PRO A 24 -6.35 -8.32 19.87
CA PRO A 24 -7.68 -8.87 20.11
C PRO A 24 -7.61 -10.38 20.33
N PRO A 25 -8.61 -10.99 21.00
CA PRO A 25 -8.64 -12.42 21.20
C PRO A 25 -8.32 -13.18 19.90
N LEU A 26 -7.55 -14.26 20.02
CA LEU A 26 -7.19 -15.06 18.85
C LEU A 26 -8.47 -15.52 18.15
N GLY A 27 -8.53 -15.23 16.86
CA GLY A 27 -9.52 -15.84 15.98
C GLY A 27 -9.31 -17.35 15.90
N LYS A 28 -10.27 -18.04 15.29
CA LYS A 28 -10.15 -19.46 14.97
C LYS A 28 -9.90 -19.57 13.48
N LEU A 29 -8.83 -20.25 13.10
CA LEU A 29 -8.71 -20.66 11.71
C LEU A 29 -9.78 -21.71 11.39
N PRO A 30 -10.33 -21.70 10.17
CA PRO A 30 -11.36 -22.61 9.74
C PRO A 30 -10.76 -24.01 9.66
N LEU A 31 -11.64 -24.99 9.85
CA LEU A 31 -11.36 -26.35 9.40
C LEU A 31 -11.08 -26.29 7.88
N ARG A 32 -10.12 -27.08 7.40
CA ARG A 32 -9.74 -27.06 5.98
C ARG A 32 -10.99 -27.29 5.12
N GLY A 33 -11.32 -26.29 4.29
CA GLY A 33 -12.38 -26.41 3.30
C GLY A 33 -12.04 -27.42 2.21
N GLU A 34 -13.05 -27.76 1.40
CA GLU A 34 -12.85 -28.58 0.21
C GLU A 34 -12.07 -27.80 -0.84
N ARG A 35 -11.08 -28.46 -1.45
CA ARG A 35 -10.17 -27.85 -2.43
C ARG A 35 -10.40 -28.45 -3.80
N PHE A 36 -10.62 -27.61 -4.80
CA PHE A 36 -10.97 -28.02 -6.16
C PHE A 36 -9.90 -27.56 -7.14
N TRP A 37 -9.32 -28.51 -7.87
CA TRP A 37 -8.45 -28.22 -9.00
C TRP A 37 -9.29 -27.91 -10.25
N VAL A 38 -9.05 -26.75 -10.85
CA VAL A 38 -9.84 -26.21 -11.97
C VAL A 38 -8.92 -26.03 -13.17
N ASP A 39 -8.99 -26.96 -14.12
CA ASP A 39 -8.12 -26.96 -15.32
C ASP A 39 -8.86 -27.28 -16.63
N ARG A 40 -10.19 -27.33 -16.57
CA ARG A 40 -11.09 -27.47 -17.73
C ARG A 40 -12.17 -26.39 -17.70
N PRO A 41 -12.62 -25.89 -18.88
CA PRO A 41 -13.65 -24.84 -18.94
C PRO A 41 -14.93 -25.17 -18.16
N ALA A 42 -15.42 -26.43 -18.21
CA ALA A 42 -16.60 -26.84 -17.46
C ALA A 42 -16.40 -26.75 -15.93
N GLN A 43 -15.20 -27.05 -15.43
CA GLN A 43 -14.88 -26.87 -14.01
C GLN A 43 -14.82 -25.39 -13.63
N LEU A 44 -14.31 -24.54 -14.52
CA LEU A 44 -14.26 -23.10 -14.30
C LEU A 44 -15.68 -22.53 -14.20
N LEU A 45 -16.57 -22.91 -15.10
CA LEU A 45 -17.99 -22.50 -15.04
C LEU A 45 -18.67 -22.97 -13.75
N ASN A 46 -18.42 -24.22 -13.32
CA ASN A 46 -18.97 -24.71 -12.05
C ASN A 46 -18.43 -23.94 -10.84
N ALA A 47 -17.13 -23.65 -10.80
CA ALA A 47 -16.52 -22.84 -9.76
C ALA A 47 -17.15 -21.44 -9.72
N VAL A 48 -17.25 -20.79 -10.88
CA VAL A 48 -17.85 -19.46 -11.05
C VAL A 48 -19.32 -19.41 -10.56
N ASN A 49 -20.11 -20.46 -10.82
CA ASN A 49 -21.50 -20.55 -10.34
C ASN A 49 -21.60 -20.64 -8.81
N LEU A 50 -20.61 -21.21 -8.13
CA LEU A 50 -20.54 -21.25 -6.68
C LEU A 50 -20.01 -19.92 -6.12
N LEU A 51 -18.94 -19.39 -6.70
CA LEU A 51 -18.29 -18.15 -6.28
C LEU A 51 -19.25 -16.95 -6.28
N LYS A 52 -20.12 -16.83 -7.30
CA LYS A 52 -21.10 -15.73 -7.39
C LYS A 52 -22.19 -15.73 -6.30
N GLN A 53 -22.32 -16.82 -5.56
CA GLN A 53 -23.29 -16.91 -4.46
C GLN A 53 -22.72 -16.30 -3.17
N SER A 54 -21.42 -16.00 -3.13
CA SER A 54 -20.76 -15.36 -2.00
C SER A 54 -20.61 -13.86 -2.23
N GLY A 55 -20.94 -13.05 -1.22
CA GLY A 55 -20.74 -11.59 -1.27
C GLY A 55 -19.27 -11.18 -1.11
N VAL A 56 -18.40 -12.09 -0.66
CA VAL A 56 -16.95 -11.88 -0.53
C VAL A 56 -16.20 -13.08 -1.08
N VAL A 57 -15.07 -12.85 -1.76
CA VAL A 57 -14.17 -13.89 -2.26
C VAL A 57 -12.73 -13.50 -1.97
N ALA A 58 -11.93 -14.38 -1.38
CA ALA A 58 -10.50 -14.12 -1.19
C ALA A 58 -9.68 -14.67 -2.35
N VAL A 59 -8.72 -13.88 -2.83
CA VAL A 59 -7.93 -14.18 -4.01
C VAL A 59 -6.44 -14.05 -3.71
N ASP A 60 -5.68 -15.01 -4.21
CA ASP A 60 -4.24 -14.95 -4.29
C ASP A 60 -3.79 -15.39 -5.70
N ALA A 61 -2.58 -15.01 -6.11
CA ALA A 61 -2.05 -15.31 -7.43
C ALA A 61 -0.58 -15.71 -7.38
N GLU A 62 -0.26 -16.82 -8.05
CA GLU A 62 1.12 -17.23 -8.27
C GLU A 62 1.54 -16.96 -9.71
N PHE A 63 2.68 -16.30 -9.89
CA PHE A 63 3.13 -15.82 -11.19
C PHE A 63 4.65 -15.83 -11.35
N THR A 64 5.10 -15.84 -12.60
CA THR A 64 6.53 -15.77 -12.91
C THR A 64 7.09 -14.37 -12.72
N GLN A 65 8.20 -14.28 -11.98
CA GLN A 65 8.90 -13.00 -11.76
C GLN A 65 9.84 -12.63 -12.92
N VAL A 66 10.21 -13.60 -13.77
CA VAL A 66 11.21 -13.42 -14.83
C VAL A 66 10.53 -12.94 -16.12
N ARG A 67 10.71 -11.67 -16.48
CA ARG A 67 10.88 -11.33 -17.90
C ARG A 67 12.27 -11.83 -18.26
N ALA A 68 12.37 -12.92 -19.01
CA ALA A 68 13.66 -13.34 -19.52
C ALA A 68 14.24 -12.16 -20.32
N ARG A 69 15.27 -11.51 -19.78
CA ARG A 69 16.18 -10.68 -20.57
C ARG A 69 17.10 -11.63 -21.32
N THR A 70 16.55 -12.45 -22.20
CA THR A 70 17.31 -13.15 -23.21
C THR A 70 17.20 -12.31 -24.47
N GLN A 71 18.27 -11.56 -24.76
CA GLN A 71 18.53 -11.14 -26.13
C GLN A 71 18.52 -12.42 -26.99
N ASN A 72 17.69 -12.42 -28.04
CA ASN A 72 17.64 -13.40 -29.13
C ASN A 72 16.82 -14.69 -29.01
N ASP A 73 15.93 -14.88 -28.03
CA ASP A 73 14.93 -15.96 -28.15
C ASP A 73 13.52 -15.39 -28.36
N SER A 74 12.84 -15.92 -29.38
CA SER A 74 11.44 -15.70 -29.71
C SER A 74 10.59 -15.57 -28.44
N VAL A 75 10.01 -14.39 -28.25
CA VAL A 75 9.17 -14.00 -27.10
C VAL A 75 8.26 -15.17 -26.72
N SER A 76 8.56 -15.84 -25.61
CA SER A 76 7.63 -16.82 -25.06
C SER A 76 6.40 -16.05 -24.57
N ASN A 77 5.31 -16.10 -25.35
CA ASN A 77 3.99 -15.54 -25.02
C ASN A 77 3.30 -16.32 -23.88
N ILE A 78 4.07 -16.86 -22.93
CA ILE A 78 3.52 -17.59 -21.79
C ILE A 78 2.94 -16.54 -20.83
N PRO A 79 1.66 -16.64 -20.45
CA PRO A 79 1.08 -15.70 -19.51
C PRO A 79 1.81 -15.76 -18.16
N ARG A 80 2.02 -14.60 -17.54
CA ARG A 80 2.74 -14.51 -16.26
C ARG A 80 1.97 -15.16 -15.12
N LEU A 81 0.64 -14.99 -15.11
CA LEU A 81 -0.26 -15.64 -14.16
C LEU A 81 -0.22 -17.15 -14.37
N ALA A 82 0.33 -17.87 -13.39
CA ALA A 82 0.53 -19.31 -13.45
C ALA A 82 -0.58 -20.07 -12.70
N LEU A 83 -1.06 -19.51 -11.59
CA LEU A 83 -2.09 -20.10 -10.75
C LEU A 83 -2.91 -18.97 -10.12
N LEU A 84 -4.21 -19.18 -9.97
CA LEU A 84 -5.10 -18.26 -9.27
C LEU A 84 -5.87 -19.05 -8.22
N GLN A 85 -5.84 -18.61 -6.98
CA GLN A 85 -6.56 -19.25 -5.87
C GLN A 85 -7.73 -18.37 -5.47
N ILE A 86 -8.91 -18.96 -5.32
CA ILE A 86 -10.13 -18.24 -4.98
C ILE A 86 -10.83 -18.99 -3.86
N ALA A 87 -10.92 -18.39 -2.69
CA ALA A 87 -11.54 -18.97 -1.51
C ALA A 87 -12.85 -18.27 -1.15
N ILE A 88 -13.83 -19.08 -0.80
CA ILE A 88 -15.09 -18.71 -0.15
C ILE A 88 -15.27 -19.62 1.07
N GLU A 89 -16.35 -19.44 1.81
CA GLU A 89 -16.63 -20.30 2.96
C GLU A 89 -16.62 -21.78 2.58
N ASN A 90 -15.79 -22.54 3.29
CA ASN A 90 -15.61 -23.99 3.15
C ASN A 90 -15.10 -24.49 1.78
N HIS A 91 -14.80 -23.62 0.81
CA HIS A 91 -14.33 -24.03 -0.52
C HIS A 91 -13.16 -23.17 -1.00
N CYS A 92 -12.16 -23.80 -1.61
CA CYS A 92 -11.09 -23.11 -2.31
C CYS A 92 -10.88 -23.71 -3.70
N PHE A 93 -10.89 -22.86 -4.73
CA PHE A 93 -10.67 -23.22 -6.11
C PHE A 93 -9.26 -22.83 -6.53
N ILE A 94 -8.51 -23.79 -7.07
CA ILE A 94 -7.16 -23.60 -7.57
C ILE A 94 -7.21 -23.68 -9.08
N VAL A 95 -7.18 -22.52 -9.73
CA VAL A 95 -7.37 -22.35 -11.17
C VAL A 95 -6.03 -22.38 -11.88
N ASP A 96 -5.82 -23.38 -12.73
CA ASP A 96 -4.64 -23.50 -13.57
C ASP A 96 -4.69 -22.49 -14.74
N ALA A 97 -4.16 -21.29 -14.49
CA ALA A 97 -4.18 -20.18 -15.44
C ALA A 97 -3.27 -20.40 -16.67
N LEU A 98 -2.34 -21.35 -16.62
CA LEU A 98 -1.52 -21.74 -17.78
C LEU A 98 -2.27 -22.69 -18.71
N ARG A 99 -3.10 -23.56 -18.15
CA ARG A 99 -3.88 -24.53 -18.92
C ARG A 99 -5.17 -23.95 -19.47
N LEU A 100 -5.82 -23.07 -18.71
CA LEU A 100 -7.04 -22.38 -19.14
C LEU A 100 -6.70 -21.14 -19.97
N GLN A 101 -6.95 -21.22 -21.28
CA GLN A 101 -6.72 -20.10 -22.20
C GLN A 101 -7.69 -18.94 -21.93
N ASP A 102 -8.96 -19.27 -21.70
CA ASP A 102 -10.02 -18.32 -21.41
C ASP A 102 -10.36 -18.32 -19.91
N LEU A 103 -10.15 -17.17 -19.28
CA LEU A 103 -10.51 -16.89 -17.89
C LEU A 103 -11.70 -15.93 -17.79
N SER A 104 -12.28 -15.51 -18.91
CA SER A 104 -13.38 -14.53 -18.94
C SER A 104 -14.61 -14.91 -18.10
N PRO A 105 -14.97 -16.19 -17.84
CA PRO A 105 -16.06 -16.50 -16.91
C PRO A 105 -15.85 -15.95 -15.50
N LEU A 106 -14.61 -15.77 -15.06
CA LEU A 106 -14.31 -15.16 -13.76
C LEU A 106 -14.69 -13.68 -13.67
N MET A 107 -14.94 -13.00 -14.80
CA MET A 107 -15.42 -11.61 -14.80
C MET A 107 -16.82 -11.47 -14.22
N GLU A 108 -17.62 -12.54 -14.22
CA GLU A 108 -18.90 -12.52 -13.52
C GLU A 108 -18.75 -12.48 -11.98
N VAL A 109 -17.54 -12.74 -11.47
CA VAL A 109 -17.17 -12.56 -10.06
C VAL A 109 -16.39 -11.26 -9.90
N PHE A 110 -15.25 -11.11 -10.57
CA PHE A 110 -14.34 -9.97 -10.35
C PHE A 110 -14.88 -8.64 -10.88
N GLY A 111 -15.66 -8.67 -11.96
CA GLY A 111 -16.31 -7.48 -12.52
C GLY A 111 -17.62 -7.13 -11.82
N ASN A 112 -18.09 -7.93 -10.87
CA ASN A 112 -19.34 -7.69 -10.16
C ASN A 112 -19.08 -6.75 -8.96
N PRO A 113 -19.67 -5.53 -8.93
CA PRO A 113 -19.49 -4.61 -7.82
C PRO A 113 -20.12 -5.10 -6.51
N ASP A 114 -21.06 -6.05 -6.57
CA ASP A 114 -21.72 -6.61 -5.39
C ASP A 114 -20.88 -7.72 -4.70
N ILE A 115 -19.75 -8.11 -5.29
CA ILE A 115 -18.84 -9.12 -4.74
C ILE A 115 -17.52 -8.45 -4.37
N ALA A 116 -17.19 -8.41 -3.08
CA ALA A 116 -15.91 -7.87 -2.62
C ALA A 116 -14.79 -8.89 -2.80
N VAL A 117 -13.77 -8.52 -3.57
CA VAL A 117 -12.56 -9.34 -3.74
C VAL A 117 -11.52 -8.98 -2.68
N LEU A 118 -11.09 -9.95 -1.88
CA LEU A 118 -10.15 -9.76 -0.80
C LEU A 118 -8.75 -10.17 -1.28
N LEU A 119 -7.79 -9.24 -1.22
CA LEU A 119 -6.39 -9.53 -1.52
C LEU A 119 -5.51 -9.10 -0.35
N HIS A 120 -4.31 -9.67 -0.25
CA HIS A 120 -3.33 -9.27 0.76
C HIS A 120 -2.03 -8.77 0.09
N GLY A 121 -1.97 -7.47 -0.20
CA GLY A 121 -0.88 -6.88 -1.00
C GLY A 121 -1.23 -6.87 -2.49
N ALA A 122 -2.39 -6.29 -2.82
CA ALA A 122 -3.10 -6.48 -4.09
C ALA A 122 -2.31 -6.08 -5.36
N GLY A 123 -1.31 -5.20 -5.25
CA GLY A 123 -0.73 -4.50 -6.39
C GLY A 123 -0.05 -5.37 -7.45
N ALA A 124 0.53 -6.51 -7.06
CA ALA A 124 1.15 -7.44 -8.01
C ALA A 124 0.09 -8.36 -8.65
N ASP A 125 -0.81 -8.89 -7.83
CA ASP A 125 -1.87 -9.83 -8.23
C ASP A 125 -2.84 -9.16 -9.20
N MET A 126 -3.34 -7.97 -8.86
CA MET A 126 -4.21 -7.19 -9.73
C MET A 126 -3.56 -6.91 -11.09
N ARG A 127 -2.23 -6.71 -11.13
CA ARG A 127 -1.52 -6.48 -12.39
C ARG A 127 -1.52 -7.73 -13.26
N VAL A 128 -1.16 -8.89 -12.71
CA VAL A 128 -1.11 -10.14 -13.50
C VAL A 128 -2.51 -10.66 -13.85
N MET A 129 -3.51 -10.39 -13.02
CA MET A 129 -4.93 -10.61 -13.32
C MET A 129 -5.41 -9.72 -14.48
N ALA A 130 -5.11 -8.42 -14.44
CA ALA A 130 -5.45 -7.49 -15.51
C ALA A 130 -4.79 -7.83 -16.85
N GLU A 131 -3.55 -8.34 -16.83
CA GLU A 131 -2.86 -8.88 -18.03
C GLU A 131 -3.62 -10.05 -18.67
N ARG A 132 -4.48 -10.74 -17.92
CA ARG A 132 -5.38 -11.81 -18.39
C ARG A 132 -6.82 -11.34 -18.64
N GLY A 133 -7.08 -10.04 -18.64
CA GLY A 133 -8.40 -9.46 -18.83
C GLY A 133 -9.30 -9.50 -17.58
N LEU A 134 -8.74 -9.86 -16.42
CA LEU A 134 -9.48 -9.91 -15.16
C LEU A 134 -9.39 -8.57 -14.44
N GLN A 135 -10.39 -7.72 -14.64
CA GLN A 135 -10.51 -6.44 -13.94
C GLN A 135 -11.36 -6.63 -12.69
N VAL A 136 -10.88 -6.11 -11.56
CA VAL A 136 -11.58 -6.20 -10.27
C VAL A 136 -12.32 -4.89 -10.01
N ALA A 137 -13.65 -4.96 -9.89
CA ALA A 137 -14.52 -3.80 -9.71
C ALA A 137 -14.61 -3.34 -8.25
N HIS A 138 -14.58 -4.30 -7.32
CA HIS A 138 -14.72 -4.08 -5.88
C HIS A 138 -13.71 -4.95 -5.12
N TYR A 139 -12.81 -4.33 -4.35
CA TYR A 139 -11.81 -5.07 -3.57
C TYR A 139 -11.42 -4.40 -2.26
N TYR A 140 -10.82 -5.20 -1.37
CA TYR A 140 -10.08 -4.76 -0.19
C TYR A 140 -8.61 -5.20 -0.30
N ASP A 141 -7.69 -4.30 0.07
CA ASP A 141 -6.29 -4.68 0.33
C ASP A 141 -6.06 -4.82 1.84
N LEU A 142 -6.03 -6.07 2.30
CA LEU A 142 -5.88 -6.37 3.72
C LEU A 142 -4.48 -6.03 4.23
N GLU A 143 -3.43 -6.05 3.38
CA GLU A 143 -2.10 -5.61 3.80
C GLU A 143 -2.09 -4.12 4.11
N ALA A 144 -2.75 -3.32 3.26
CA ALA A 144 -2.88 -1.88 3.46
C ALA A 144 -3.68 -1.56 4.73
N THR A 145 -4.76 -2.30 4.97
CA THR A 145 -5.55 -2.22 6.22
C THR A 145 -4.68 -2.51 7.44
N CYS A 146 -3.96 -3.64 7.43
CA CYS A 146 -3.10 -4.03 8.53
C CYS A 146 -1.97 -3.04 8.76
N ARG A 147 -1.40 -2.45 7.69
CA ARG A 147 -0.39 -1.40 7.78
C ARG A 147 -0.93 -0.15 8.46
N SER A 148 -2.15 0.27 8.12
CA SER A 148 -2.77 1.43 8.78
C SER A 148 -3.01 1.21 10.27
N ILE A 149 -3.22 -0.03 10.71
CA ILE A 149 -3.43 -0.37 12.13
C ILE A 149 -2.09 -0.57 12.87
N PHE A 150 -1.23 -1.44 12.36
CA PHE A 150 -0.05 -1.97 13.09
C PHE A 150 1.29 -1.45 12.57
N GLY A 151 1.33 -0.81 11.41
CA GLY A 151 2.55 -0.35 10.74
C GLY A 151 3.13 -1.37 9.73
N GLN A 152 4.09 -0.89 8.94
CA GLN A 152 4.65 -1.60 7.79
C GLN A 152 5.38 -2.89 8.16
N HIS A 153 6.02 -2.93 9.32
CA HIS A 153 6.78 -4.11 9.75
C HIS A 153 5.89 -5.27 10.21
N GLU A 154 4.61 -5.01 10.45
CA GLU A 154 3.66 -5.93 11.04
C GLU A 154 2.46 -6.24 10.13
N SER A 155 2.53 -5.84 8.85
CA SER A 155 1.42 -5.94 7.90
C SER A 155 1.42 -7.18 7.00
N SER A 156 2.50 -7.98 6.95
CA SER A 156 2.55 -9.16 6.06
C SER A 156 1.55 -10.25 6.48
N LEU A 157 1.09 -11.08 5.54
CA LEU A 157 0.08 -12.12 5.81
C LEU A 157 0.51 -13.02 6.96
N ALA A 158 1.74 -13.55 6.93
CA ALA A 158 2.26 -14.39 8.01
C ALA A 158 2.39 -13.68 9.36
N ALA A 159 2.74 -12.38 9.38
CA ALA A 159 2.79 -11.61 10.62
C ALA A 159 1.38 -11.42 11.19
N MET A 160 0.41 -11.17 10.32
CA MET A 160 -0.99 -11.04 10.69
C MET A 160 -1.60 -12.37 11.14
N LEU A 161 -1.22 -13.49 10.54
CA LEU A 161 -1.70 -14.79 11.00
C LEU A 161 -1.11 -15.19 12.36
N GLN A 162 0.15 -14.85 12.60
CA GLN A 162 0.75 -15.03 13.91
C GLN A 162 0.03 -14.17 14.96
N ARG A 163 -0.29 -12.92 14.62
CA ARG A 163 -0.99 -11.99 15.51
C ARG A 163 -2.44 -12.43 15.77
N ALA A 164 -3.22 -12.57 14.72
CA ALA A 164 -4.67 -12.77 14.80
C ALA A 164 -5.05 -14.20 15.19
N PHE A 165 -4.23 -15.20 14.86
CA PHE A 165 -4.60 -16.61 15.05
C PHE A 165 -3.54 -17.44 15.79
N GLY A 166 -2.39 -16.87 16.14
CA GLY A 166 -1.26 -17.63 16.69
C GLY A 166 -0.69 -18.64 15.70
N TYR A 167 -0.93 -18.44 14.40
CA TYR A 167 -0.61 -19.40 13.34
C TYR A 167 0.64 -19.01 12.57
N HIS A 168 1.60 -19.94 12.51
CA HIS A 168 2.78 -19.81 11.67
C HIS A 168 2.49 -20.27 10.25
N LEU A 169 2.41 -19.31 9.33
CA LEU A 169 2.30 -19.59 7.90
C LEU A 169 3.63 -20.10 7.35
N ASP A 170 3.58 -21.24 6.66
CA ASP A 170 4.72 -21.74 5.90
C ASP A 170 5.01 -20.79 4.72
N LYS A 171 6.29 -20.45 4.53
CA LYS A 171 6.76 -19.58 3.43
C LYS A 171 7.73 -20.30 2.49
N SER A 172 7.92 -21.61 2.68
CA SER A 172 8.96 -22.39 2.01
C SER A 172 8.78 -22.44 0.48
N LEU A 173 7.54 -22.32 0.00
CA LEU A 173 7.21 -22.47 -1.43
C LEU A 173 6.99 -21.15 -2.17
N GLN A 174 7.10 -19.99 -1.50
CA GLN A 174 6.86 -18.67 -2.10
C GLN A 174 7.74 -18.38 -3.34
N ARG A 175 8.94 -18.98 -3.42
CA ARG A 175 9.91 -18.76 -4.52
C ARG A 175 10.04 -19.97 -5.44
N THR A 176 9.03 -20.83 -5.48
CA THR A 176 9.05 -22.04 -6.32
C THR A 176 8.71 -21.68 -7.77
N ASP A 177 9.11 -22.55 -8.70
CA ASP A 177 8.66 -22.47 -10.09
C ASP A 177 7.19 -22.91 -10.21
N TRP A 178 6.29 -21.93 -10.23
CA TRP A 178 4.85 -22.13 -10.39
C TRP A 178 4.41 -22.49 -11.81
N THR A 179 5.33 -22.52 -12.78
CA THR A 179 5.03 -22.99 -14.15
C THR A 179 5.07 -24.50 -14.29
N ARG A 180 5.68 -25.20 -13.32
CA ARG A 180 5.80 -26.66 -13.33
C ARG A 180 4.43 -27.33 -13.43
N ARG A 181 4.32 -28.38 -14.25
CA ARG A 181 3.16 -29.28 -14.31
C ARG A 181 3.58 -30.76 -14.38
N PRO A 182 2.86 -31.67 -13.69
CA PRO A 182 1.81 -31.40 -12.70
C PRO A 182 2.39 -30.74 -11.44
N LEU A 183 1.57 -29.93 -10.75
CA LEU A 183 1.96 -29.34 -9.46
C LEU A 183 1.94 -30.42 -8.35
N PRO A 184 2.99 -30.54 -7.53
CA PRO A 184 2.97 -31.39 -6.35
C PRO A 184 1.82 -31.03 -5.39
N PRO A 185 1.22 -32.01 -4.68
CA PRO A 185 0.15 -31.75 -3.71
C PRO A 185 0.51 -30.69 -2.65
N ALA A 186 1.78 -30.61 -2.24
CA ALA A 186 2.25 -29.60 -1.29
C ALA A 186 2.15 -28.17 -1.84
N MET A 187 2.43 -27.95 -3.13
CA MET A 187 2.29 -26.64 -3.77
C MET A 187 0.82 -26.22 -3.89
N ILE A 188 -0.05 -27.17 -4.26
CA ILE A 188 -1.51 -26.93 -4.28
C ILE A 188 -2.01 -26.58 -2.88
N ALA A 189 -1.54 -27.31 -1.87
CA ALA A 189 -1.95 -27.09 -0.49
C ALA A 189 -1.47 -25.76 0.10
N TYR A 190 -0.25 -25.33 -0.27
CA TYR A 190 0.32 -24.02 0.05
C TYR A 190 -0.51 -22.91 -0.60
N ALA A 191 -0.68 -22.97 -1.92
CA ALA A 191 -1.37 -21.94 -2.68
C ALA A 191 -2.82 -21.75 -2.20
N ALA A 192 -3.55 -22.86 -1.99
CA ALA A 192 -4.91 -22.80 -1.45
C ALA A 192 -4.95 -22.15 -0.06
N ARG A 193 -3.90 -22.35 0.75
CA ARG A 193 -3.85 -21.83 2.12
C ARG A 193 -3.80 -20.31 2.14
N ASP A 194 -3.08 -19.67 1.23
CA ASP A 194 -2.92 -18.21 1.21
C ASP A 194 -4.25 -17.50 0.94
N ALA A 195 -5.08 -18.01 0.02
CA ALA A 195 -6.44 -17.50 -0.17
C ALA A 195 -7.37 -17.82 1.02
N GLU A 196 -7.34 -19.06 1.54
CA GLU A 196 -8.16 -19.46 2.71
C GLU A 196 -7.93 -18.56 3.92
N VAL A 197 -6.66 -18.34 4.29
CA VAL A 197 -6.32 -17.54 5.47
C VAL A 197 -6.51 -16.03 5.24
N THR A 198 -6.50 -15.57 3.98
CA THR A 198 -6.85 -14.20 3.62
C THR A 198 -8.33 -13.93 3.88
N LEU A 199 -9.23 -14.87 3.54
CA LEU A 199 -10.66 -14.77 3.86
C LEU A 199 -10.90 -14.63 5.37
N GLU A 200 -10.19 -15.42 6.16
CA GLU A 200 -10.33 -15.43 7.61
C GLU A 200 -9.76 -14.18 8.27
N LEU A 201 -8.63 -13.70 7.73
CA LEU A 201 -8.08 -12.42 8.15
C LEU A 201 -9.06 -11.27 7.88
N TYR A 202 -9.78 -11.29 6.77
CA TYR A 202 -10.83 -10.31 6.50
C TYR A 202 -11.91 -10.33 7.59
N TYR A 203 -12.47 -11.50 7.94
CA TYR A 203 -13.50 -11.58 8.98
C TYR A 203 -12.99 -11.14 10.35
N TRP A 204 -11.74 -11.46 10.69
CA TRP A 204 -11.12 -10.98 11.92
C TRP A 204 -10.92 -9.46 11.92
N LEU A 205 -10.47 -8.89 10.80
CA LEU A 205 -10.34 -7.44 10.64
C LEU A 205 -11.70 -6.74 10.66
N ASP A 206 -12.72 -7.32 10.05
CA ASP A 206 -14.08 -6.78 10.04
C ASP A 206 -14.66 -6.76 11.46
N THR A 207 -14.46 -7.84 12.22
CA THR A 207 -14.92 -7.94 13.61
C THR A 207 -14.25 -6.92 14.54
N HIS A 208 -12.95 -6.66 14.37
CA HIS A 208 -12.16 -5.90 15.34
C HIS A 208 -11.76 -4.48 14.88
N TYR A 209 -11.75 -4.24 13.57
CA TYR A 209 -11.25 -3.02 12.94
C TYR A 209 -12.11 -2.58 11.75
N HIS A 210 -13.43 -2.85 11.79
CA HIS A 210 -14.40 -2.54 10.72
C HIS A 210 -14.17 -1.16 10.08
N ILE A 211 -14.08 -0.11 10.91
CA ILE A 211 -13.93 1.27 10.42
C ILE A 211 -12.64 1.45 9.61
N ILE A 212 -11.52 0.86 10.04
CA ILE A 212 -10.25 0.96 9.30
C ILE A 212 -10.29 0.11 8.04
N LEU A 213 -10.93 -1.07 8.09
CA LEU A 213 -11.13 -1.92 6.92
C LEU A 213 -11.92 -1.20 5.82
N GLN A 214 -13.03 -0.54 6.19
CA GLN A 214 -13.86 0.25 5.27
C GLN A 214 -13.09 1.39 4.59
N LEU A 215 -12.10 1.98 5.26
CA LEU A 215 -11.25 3.02 4.65
C LEU A 215 -10.37 2.48 3.49
N HIS A 216 -10.13 1.18 3.43
CA HIS A 216 -9.37 0.51 2.37
C HIS A 216 -10.26 -0.26 1.39
N GLU A 217 -11.57 -0.04 1.44
CA GLU A 217 -12.48 -0.50 0.39
C GLU A 217 -12.23 0.29 -0.91
N ALA A 218 -12.15 -0.44 -2.02
CA ALA A 218 -12.04 0.12 -3.35
C ALA A 218 -13.18 -0.41 -4.22
N ASN A 219 -14.20 0.43 -4.43
CA ASN A 219 -15.46 0.09 -5.11
C ASN A 219 -15.76 1.00 -6.33
N GLY A 220 -14.71 1.64 -6.88
CA GLY A 220 -14.84 2.56 -8.02
C GLY A 220 -15.30 3.98 -7.67
N GLN A 221 -15.55 4.29 -6.38
CA GLN A 221 -15.86 5.65 -5.94
C GLN A 221 -14.72 6.64 -6.26
N THR A 222 -15.12 7.81 -6.76
CA THR A 222 -14.20 8.91 -7.06
C THR A 222 -14.32 10.02 -6.02
N ASP A 223 -13.18 10.49 -5.51
CA ASP A 223 -13.16 11.63 -4.59
C ASP A 223 -13.47 12.93 -5.35
N ALA A 224 -14.28 13.79 -4.76
CA ALA A 224 -14.53 15.13 -5.29
C ALA A 224 -13.31 16.04 -5.04
N VAL A 225 -12.34 15.99 -5.96
CA VAL A 225 -11.08 16.76 -5.90
C VAL A 225 -10.84 17.57 -7.17
N ALA A 226 -10.00 18.61 -7.06
CA ALA A 226 -9.58 19.39 -8.22
C ALA A 226 -8.85 18.50 -9.25
N ARG A 227 -9.13 18.71 -10.53
CA ARG A 227 -8.62 17.86 -11.63
C ARG A 227 -7.09 17.77 -11.67
N TRP A 228 -6.40 18.82 -11.29
CA TRP A 228 -4.93 18.85 -11.26
C TRP A 228 -4.32 18.04 -10.10
N ILE A 229 -5.08 17.80 -9.03
CA ILE A 229 -4.65 17.00 -7.86
C ILE A 229 -4.78 15.50 -8.13
N GLU A 230 -5.81 15.10 -8.89
CA GLU A 230 -6.17 13.69 -9.11
C GLU A 230 -5.00 12.78 -9.57
N PRO A 231 -4.12 13.19 -10.51
CA PRO A 231 -2.98 12.36 -10.90
C PRO A 231 -2.00 12.05 -9.76
N PHE A 232 -1.84 12.98 -8.80
CA PHE A 232 -1.01 12.76 -7.61
C PHE A 232 -1.66 11.75 -6.67
N LEU A 233 -2.98 11.84 -6.46
CA LEU A 233 -3.71 10.88 -5.61
C LEU A 233 -3.71 9.48 -6.19
N ARG A 234 -3.80 9.34 -7.52
CA ARG A 234 -3.68 8.06 -8.23
C ARG A 234 -2.25 7.52 -8.26
N GLY A 235 -1.25 8.37 -8.02
CA GLY A 235 0.17 8.00 -8.06
C GLY A 235 0.68 7.77 -9.49
N ASN A 236 0.01 8.34 -10.48
CA ASN A 236 0.39 8.25 -11.90
C ASN A 236 0.82 9.59 -12.49
N SER A 237 0.95 10.64 -11.67
CA SER A 237 1.53 11.91 -12.10
C SER A 237 2.96 11.72 -12.61
N THR A 238 3.23 12.25 -13.80
CA THR A 238 4.57 12.30 -14.41
C THR A 238 5.27 13.65 -14.17
N LEU A 239 4.53 14.65 -13.69
CA LEU A 239 5.01 16.01 -13.45
C LEU A 239 5.40 16.19 -11.98
N SER A 240 6.37 17.08 -11.73
CA SER A 240 6.56 17.60 -10.38
C SER A 240 5.34 18.43 -9.94
N PRO A 241 5.08 18.55 -8.63
CA PRO A 241 3.99 19.39 -8.11
C PRO A 241 3.97 20.81 -8.67
N GLU A 242 5.13 21.46 -8.77
CA GLU A 242 5.26 22.83 -9.27
C GLU A 242 4.91 22.93 -10.75
N MET A 243 5.41 21.98 -11.56
CA MET A 243 5.10 21.92 -13.00
C MET A 243 3.61 21.64 -13.24
N ALA A 244 2.99 20.80 -12.42
CA ALA A 244 1.56 20.53 -12.52
C ALA A 244 0.71 21.77 -12.21
N VAL A 245 1.11 22.59 -11.22
CA VAL A 245 0.43 23.87 -10.93
C VAL A 245 0.56 24.86 -12.08
N ILE A 246 1.74 24.94 -12.72
CA ILE A 246 1.95 25.80 -13.91
C ILE A 246 1.05 25.34 -15.06
N GLU A 247 1.03 24.05 -15.34
CA GLU A 247 0.22 23.48 -16.42
C GLU A 247 -1.28 23.69 -16.16
N ALA A 248 -1.74 23.44 -14.93
CA ALA A 248 -3.12 23.68 -14.53
C ALA A 248 -3.50 25.17 -14.64
N ARG A 249 -2.58 26.09 -14.40
CA ARG A 249 -2.79 27.53 -14.64
C ARG A 249 -2.93 27.86 -16.13
N ASN A 250 -2.08 27.29 -16.98
CA ASN A 250 -2.17 27.47 -18.44
C ASN A 250 -3.49 26.93 -19.00
N GLN A 251 -4.01 25.88 -18.40
CA GLN A 251 -5.31 25.28 -18.72
C GLN A 251 -6.50 26.00 -18.08
N GLY A 252 -6.27 27.10 -17.35
CA GLY A 252 -7.33 27.87 -16.69
C GLY A 252 -7.99 27.17 -15.49
N GLN A 253 -7.41 26.09 -14.97
CA GLN A 253 -7.92 25.38 -13.79
C GLN A 253 -7.55 26.08 -12.48
N ILE A 254 -6.40 26.78 -12.47
CA ILE A 254 -5.89 27.51 -11.30
C ILE A 254 -5.73 28.98 -11.69
N HIS A 255 -6.37 29.89 -10.95
CA HIS A 255 -6.28 31.33 -11.20
C HIS A 255 -5.23 32.01 -10.32
N ASN A 256 -5.05 31.54 -9.08
CA ASN A 256 -4.13 32.13 -8.12
C ASN A 256 -3.57 31.09 -7.13
N ARG A 257 -2.54 31.49 -6.37
CA ARG A 257 -1.89 30.60 -5.38
C ARG A 257 -2.79 30.23 -4.20
N ALA A 258 -3.76 31.07 -3.85
CA ALA A 258 -4.70 30.75 -2.77
C ALA A 258 -5.62 29.58 -3.14
N GLN A 259 -5.99 29.48 -4.42
CA GLN A 259 -6.79 28.36 -4.93
C GLN A 259 -6.08 27.01 -4.77
N VAL A 260 -4.75 26.93 -4.97
CA VAL A 260 -3.98 25.69 -4.77
C VAL A 260 -4.21 25.12 -3.35
N ALA A 261 -4.15 25.99 -2.34
CA ALA A 261 -4.37 25.57 -0.97
C ALA A 261 -5.84 25.30 -0.64
N ALA A 262 -6.77 26.04 -1.25
CA ALA A 262 -8.20 25.76 -1.13
C ALA A 262 -8.54 24.38 -1.73
N ASP A 263 -7.99 24.04 -2.90
CA ASP A 263 -8.17 22.74 -3.56
C ASP A 263 -7.59 21.61 -2.70
N CYS A 264 -6.38 21.78 -2.15
CA CYS A 264 -5.79 20.80 -1.23
C CYS A 264 -6.59 20.67 0.07
N ARG A 265 -7.13 21.76 0.62
CA ARG A 265 -8.01 21.72 1.81
C ARG A 265 -9.31 20.97 1.51
N ALA A 266 -9.93 21.24 0.37
CA ALA A 266 -11.11 20.50 -0.08
C ALA A 266 -10.80 19.01 -0.23
N ALA A 267 -9.65 18.67 -0.82
CA ALA A 267 -9.20 17.29 -0.94
C ALA A 267 -8.95 16.61 0.43
N LEU A 268 -8.47 17.34 1.46
CA LEU A 268 -8.34 16.79 2.82
C LEU A 268 -9.68 16.41 3.46
N VAL A 269 -10.79 17.00 3.00
CA VAL A 269 -12.14 16.66 3.45
C VAL A 269 -12.74 15.53 2.62
N SER A 270 -12.57 15.58 1.29
CA SER A 270 -13.18 14.62 0.37
C SER A 270 -12.50 13.25 0.37
N VAL A 271 -11.17 13.20 0.45
CA VAL A 271 -10.39 11.98 0.25
C VAL A 271 -10.38 11.15 1.54
N GLN A 272 -11.02 9.99 1.56
CA GLN A 272 -11.04 9.12 2.74
C GLN A 272 -9.95 8.04 2.70
N HIS A 273 -9.65 7.51 1.51
CA HIS A 273 -8.73 6.38 1.37
C HIS A 273 -7.30 6.70 1.87
N PRO A 274 -6.72 5.96 2.85
CA PRO A 274 -5.47 6.32 3.52
C PRO A 274 -4.27 6.50 2.60
N MET A 275 -4.09 5.65 1.58
CA MET A 275 -3.01 5.82 0.60
C MET A 275 -3.12 7.12 -0.21
N ARG A 276 -4.34 7.53 -0.59
CA ARG A 276 -4.59 8.79 -1.32
C ARG A 276 -4.35 9.98 -0.38
N ARG A 277 -4.80 9.89 0.88
CA ARG A 277 -4.51 10.89 1.92
C ARG A 277 -3.01 11.08 2.13
N ASN A 278 -2.24 10.00 2.24
CA ASN A 278 -0.77 10.07 2.36
C ASN A 278 -0.12 10.80 1.17
N ARG A 279 -0.57 10.50 -0.06
CA ARG A 279 -0.11 11.19 -1.29
C ARG A 279 -0.48 12.68 -1.27
N LEU A 280 -1.68 13.03 -0.80
CA LEU A 280 -2.11 14.42 -0.65
C LEU A 280 -1.24 15.18 0.38
N LEU A 281 -0.96 14.58 1.54
CA LEU A 281 -0.11 15.20 2.57
C LEU A 281 1.32 15.43 2.07
N ARG A 282 1.83 14.51 1.24
CA ARG A 282 3.11 14.70 0.54
C ARG A 282 3.05 15.87 -0.44
N LEU A 283 1.99 15.94 -1.25
CA LEU A 283 1.78 17.04 -2.20
C LEU A 283 1.72 18.41 -1.49
N ILE A 284 1.02 18.49 -0.36
CA ILE A 284 0.94 19.68 0.50
C ILE A 284 2.33 20.11 0.99
N ALA A 285 3.14 19.15 1.42
CA ALA A 285 4.51 19.40 1.87
C ALA A 285 5.44 19.82 0.71
N ASP A 286 5.33 19.18 -0.45
CA ASP A 286 6.14 19.50 -1.64
C ASP A 286 5.83 20.92 -2.15
N LEU A 287 4.56 21.33 -2.14
CA LEU A 287 4.12 22.67 -2.51
C LEU A 287 4.32 23.74 -1.43
N ALA A 288 4.89 23.35 -0.28
CA ALA A 288 5.16 24.22 0.87
C ALA A 288 3.93 25.03 1.36
N LEU A 289 2.76 24.39 1.46
CA LEU A 289 1.50 25.04 1.82
C LEU A 289 1.33 25.19 3.34
N THR A 290 2.09 26.10 3.95
CA THR A 290 2.10 26.35 5.41
C THR A 290 0.75 26.80 5.99
N GLN A 291 -0.12 27.39 5.18
CA GLN A 291 -1.49 27.78 5.54
C GLN A 291 -2.41 26.59 5.86
N LEU A 292 -2.01 25.35 5.54
CA LEU A 292 -2.72 24.12 5.90
C LEU A 292 -2.22 23.52 7.22
N SER A 293 -1.31 24.19 7.93
CA SER A 293 -0.74 23.68 9.19
C SER A 293 -1.78 23.32 10.24
N SER A 294 -2.85 24.10 10.39
CA SER A 294 -3.94 23.76 11.33
C SER A 294 -4.70 22.50 10.93
N ASP A 295 -4.95 22.30 9.63
CA ASP A 295 -5.58 21.08 9.11
C ASP A 295 -4.69 19.86 9.35
N LEU A 296 -3.38 20.00 9.13
CA LEU A 296 -2.39 18.95 9.35
C LEU A 296 -2.25 18.57 10.84
N LEU A 297 -2.37 19.54 11.75
CA LEU A 297 -2.29 19.29 13.20
C LEU A 297 -3.43 18.38 13.68
N LEU A 298 -4.62 18.49 13.11
CA LEU A 298 -5.75 17.60 13.43
C LEU A 298 -5.42 16.14 13.08
N LEU A 299 -4.65 15.92 12.02
CA LEU A 299 -4.30 14.58 11.54
C LEU A 299 -3.22 13.88 12.37
N LEU A 300 -2.61 14.58 13.33
CA LEU A 300 -1.74 13.93 14.32
C LEU A 300 -2.51 12.94 15.21
N GLN A 301 -3.84 13.08 15.29
CA GLN A 301 -4.74 12.19 16.01
C GLN A 301 -5.58 11.32 15.04
N ALA A 302 -5.13 11.17 13.79
CA ALA A 302 -5.81 10.35 12.82
C ALA A 302 -5.88 8.88 13.28
N PRO A 303 -6.98 8.15 12.97
CA PRO A 303 -7.15 6.77 13.39
C PRO A 303 -6.11 5.85 12.74
N THR A 304 -5.69 6.15 11.51
CA THR A 304 -4.67 5.37 10.81
C THR A 304 -3.26 5.86 11.10
N SER A 305 -2.34 4.94 11.35
CA SER A 305 -0.93 5.23 11.60
C SER A 305 -0.22 5.84 10.38
N ASP A 306 -0.60 5.42 9.18
CA ASP A 306 -0.09 5.97 7.92
C ASP A 306 -0.33 7.47 7.82
N GLU A 307 -1.52 7.91 8.22
CA GLU A 307 -1.93 9.30 8.17
C GLU A 307 -1.27 10.13 9.27
N ARG A 308 -1.20 9.63 10.51
CA ARG A 308 -0.44 10.28 11.58
C ARG A 308 1.02 10.48 11.16
N ALA A 309 1.67 9.43 10.67
CA ALA A 309 3.06 9.51 10.20
C ALA A 309 3.22 10.47 9.01
N ALA A 310 2.28 10.50 8.08
CA ALA A 310 2.31 11.42 6.94
C ALA A 310 2.13 12.90 7.38
N ALA A 311 1.22 13.17 8.31
CA ALA A 311 0.99 14.49 8.87
C ALA A 311 2.23 15.00 9.63
N VAL A 312 2.84 14.15 10.46
CA VAL A 312 4.11 14.44 11.14
C VAL A 312 5.21 14.82 10.14
N ARG A 313 5.39 14.01 9.08
CA ARG A 313 6.40 14.30 8.04
C ARG A 313 6.09 15.62 7.33
N ALA A 314 4.83 15.89 7.01
CA ALA A 314 4.42 17.12 6.36
C ALA A 314 4.71 18.34 7.23
N LEU A 315 4.30 18.33 8.50
CA LEU A 315 4.55 19.42 9.45
C LEU A 315 6.04 19.66 9.69
N GLY A 316 6.83 18.59 9.82
CA GLY A 316 8.29 18.67 9.96
C GLY A 316 8.96 19.27 8.72
N ARG A 317 8.54 18.86 7.51
CA ARG A 317 9.07 19.42 6.24
C ARG A 317 8.67 20.89 6.02
N LEU A 318 7.47 21.27 6.47
CA LEU A 318 6.97 22.65 6.40
C LEU A 318 7.61 23.58 7.45
N GLY A 319 8.37 23.04 8.42
CA GLY A 319 9.03 23.85 9.45
C GLY A 319 8.06 24.45 10.47
N ILE A 320 6.92 23.81 10.72
CA ILE A 320 5.88 24.33 11.63
C ILE A 320 6.30 24.16 13.09
N LYS A 321 6.93 25.19 13.67
CA LYS A 321 7.45 25.15 15.04
C LYS A 321 6.37 24.95 16.12
N SER A 322 5.16 25.46 15.90
CA SER A 322 4.03 25.24 16.82
C SER A 322 3.60 23.77 16.88
N ALA A 323 4.02 22.93 15.92
CA ALA A 323 3.76 21.50 15.93
C ALA A 323 4.78 20.69 16.77
N LEU A 324 5.81 21.32 17.33
CA LEU A 324 6.89 20.59 18.02
C LEU A 324 6.38 19.79 19.22
N GLU A 325 5.59 20.41 20.09
CA GLU A 325 4.99 19.77 21.26
C GLU A 325 4.07 18.59 20.87
N PRO A 326 3.05 18.76 19.99
CA PRO A 326 2.19 17.64 19.61
C PRO A 326 2.93 16.55 18.83
N ILE A 327 3.96 16.87 18.04
CA ILE A 327 4.80 15.85 17.39
C ILE A 327 5.66 15.09 18.41
N THR A 328 6.14 15.75 19.45
CA THR A 328 6.95 15.10 20.50
C THR A 328 6.13 14.07 21.27
N ALA A 329 4.84 14.33 21.50
CA ALA A 329 3.92 13.34 22.09
C ALA A 329 3.86 12.03 21.26
N LEU A 330 4.02 12.12 19.93
CA LEU A 330 4.01 10.95 19.03
C LEU A 330 5.32 10.14 19.04
N LEU A 331 6.35 10.54 19.79
CA LEU A 331 7.50 9.66 20.07
C LEU A 331 7.09 8.43 20.89
N SER A 332 5.95 8.49 21.57
CA SER A 332 5.34 7.38 22.32
C SER A 332 4.20 6.70 21.57
N ASP A 333 4.00 7.00 20.27
CA ASP A 333 2.97 6.34 19.45
C ASP A 333 3.18 4.81 19.45
N PRO A 334 2.12 3.99 19.51
CA PRO A 334 2.24 2.52 19.48
C PRO A 334 2.93 2.00 18.21
N VAL A 335 2.76 2.68 17.08
CA VAL A 335 3.27 2.26 15.78
C VAL A 335 4.66 2.83 15.54
N LEU A 336 5.62 1.93 15.27
CA LEU A 336 7.03 2.28 15.06
C LEU A 336 7.22 3.32 13.95
N ASP A 337 6.43 3.24 12.88
CA ASP A 337 6.55 4.15 11.73
C ASP A 337 6.19 5.60 12.08
N VAL A 338 5.22 5.78 12.99
CA VAL A 338 4.85 7.11 13.50
C VAL A 338 5.96 7.63 14.41
N ARG A 339 6.50 6.80 15.32
CA ARG A 339 7.64 7.19 16.16
C ARG A 339 8.86 7.61 15.35
N LYS A 340 9.22 6.86 14.30
CA LYS A 340 10.31 7.21 13.38
C LYS A 340 10.05 8.53 12.65
N ALA A 341 8.82 8.75 12.20
CA ALA A 341 8.43 10.02 11.59
C ALA A 341 8.55 11.18 12.59
N ALA A 342 8.10 10.99 13.83
CA ALA A 342 8.16 11.99 14.90
C ALA A 342 9.60 12.34 15.25
N GLN A 343 10.46 11.35 15.43
CA GLN A 343 11.89 11.57 15.69
C GLN A 343 12.55 12.41 14.59
N THR A 344 12.28 12.06 13.33
CA THR A 344 12.81 12.81 12.17
C THR A 344 12.28 14.24 12.13
N ALA A 345 10.98 14.43 12.38
CA ALA A 345 10.36 15.75 12.36
C ALA A 345 10.83 16.64 13.52
N VAL A 346 10.96 16.10 14.74
CA VAL A 346 11.54 16.81 15.89
C VAL A 346 12.95 17.28 15.56
N HIS A 347 13.80 16.39 15.05
CA HIS A 347 15.16 16.75 14.63
C HIS A 347 15.16 17.89 13.61
N ASN A 348 14.31 17.84 12.58
CA ASN A 348 14.21 18.89 11.57
C ASN A 348 13.73 20.24 12.14
N LEU A 349 12.84 20.23 13.15
CA LEU A 349 12.29 21.44 13.76
C LEU A 349 13.22 22.08 14.79
N THR A 350 14.06 21.27 15.46
CA THR A 350 15.01 21.75 16.48
C THR A 350 16.35 22.18 15.91
N THR A 351 16.80 21.53 14.83
CA THR A 351 18.12 21.80 14.25
C THR A 351 18.02 22.95 13.26
N LYS A 352 18.62 24.10 13.60
CA LYS A 352 18.48 25.38 12.90
C LYS A 352 19.16 25.46 11.52
N GLU A 353 19.62 24.34 10.95
CA GLU A 353 20.25 24.35 9.65
C GLU A 353 19.22 24.15 8.54
N LEU A 354 18.79 25.27 7.96
CA LEU A 354 18.35 25.30 6.57
C LEU A 354 19.43 24.56 5.76
N ARG A 355 19.14 23.34 5.30
CA ARG A 355 19.96 22.71 4.26
C ARG A 355 20.06 23.72 3.12
N GLN A 356 21.23 24.34 2.96
CA GLN A 356 21.46 25.16 1.78
C GLN A 356 21.25 24.27 0.56
N PRO A 357 20.53 24.75 -0.48
CA PRO A 357 20.41 24.00 -1.71
C PRO A 357 21.82 23.65 -2.18
N ARG A 358 22.09 22.36 -2.32
CA ARG A 358 23.36 21.87 -2.83
C ARG A 358 23.63 22.63 -4.13
N PRO A 359 24.77 23.35 -4.28
CA PRO A 359 25.02 24.12 -5.48
C PRO A 359 24.89 23.18 -6.68
N ALA A 360 24.11 23.60 -7.69
CA ALA A 360 23.96 22.83 -8.91
C ALA A 360 25.36 22.58 -9.48
N PRO A 361 25.68 21.35 -9.91
CA PRO A 361 26.99 21.07 -10.47
C PRO A 361 27.21 21.97 -11.69
N THR A 362 28.15 22.91 -11.58
CA THR A 362 28.58 23.74 -12.69
C THR A 362 29.36 22.86 -13.67
N ARG A 363 28.92 22.84 -14.93
CA ARG A 363 29.68 22.23 -16.03
C ARG A 363 30.85 23.16 -16.38
N ALA A 364 32.08 22.68 -16.26
CA ALA A 364 33.21 23.28 -16.96
C ALA A 364 33.06 23.05 -18.47
N ALA A 365 33.59 23.96 -19.28
CA ALA A 365 33.44 23.98 -20.74
C ALA A 365 34.07 22.76 -21.46
N ASP A 366 34.79 21.91 -20.74
CA ASP A 366 35.43 20.68 -21.23
C ASP A 366 34.59 19.40 -20.98
N GLY A 367 33.42 19.51 -20.34
CA GLY A 367 32.53 18.38 -20.07
C GLY A 367 32.84 17.61 -18.78
N THR A 368 33.85 18.00 -18.01
CA THR A 368 34.24 17.32 -16.76
C THR A 368 33.34 17.75 -15.59
N ARG A 369 32.82 16.79 -14.80
CA ARG A 369 32.03 17.07 -13.59
C ARG A 369 32.98 17.18 -12.38
N SER A 370 33.09 18.35 -11.76
CA SER A 370 33.79 18.51 -10.49
C SER A 370 32.81 18.53 -9.30
N TRP A 371 33.19 17.89 -8.20
CA TRP A 371 32.50 17.96 -6.92
C TRP A 371 33.37 18.75 -5.95
N VAL A 372 32.84 19.85 -5.39
CA VAL A 372 33.49 20.52 -4.26
C VAL A 372 33.07 19.80 -2.98
N VAL A 373 34.04 19.19 -2.30
CA VAL A 373 33.88 18.66 -0.94
C VAL A 373 34.62 19.64 -0.02
N GLU A 374 33.88 20.39 0.80
CA GLU A 374 34.48 21.20 1.86
C GLU A 374 34.97 20.26 2.98
N ASN A 375 36.25 20.39 3.32
CA ASN A 375 36.89 19.64 4.40
C ASN A 375 36.47 20.21 5.76
N ALA A 376 35.65 19.47 6.50
CA ALA A 376 35.49 19.67 7.95
C ALA A 376 36.62 18.92 8.69
N GLN A 377 37.53 19.67 9.31
CA GLN A 377 38.60 19.12 10.14
C GLN A 377 38.04 18.61 11.50
N SER A 378 38.16 17.30 11.69
CA SER A 378 38.54 16.56 12.91
C SER A 378 38.15 17.12 14.30
N GLN A 379 37.29 16.38 15.00
CA GLN A 379 37.53 15.95 16.39
C GLN A 379 37.08 14.49 16.56
N SER A 380 37.97 13.67 17.10
CA SER A 380 37.91 12.21 17.22
C SER A 380 37.61 11.75 18.65
N SER A 381 36.73 10.77 18.82
CA SER A 381 36.75 9.65 19.79
C SER A 381 35.41 8.92 19.69
N SER A 382 35.23 7.60 19.79
CA SER A 382 36.02 6.36 19.71
C SER A 382 34.96 5.24 19.74
N ASP A 383 35.10 4.22 18.88
CA ASP A 383 34.42 2.90 18.87
C ASP A 383 32.88 2.90 18.66
N ASP A 384 32.25 2.04 17.87
CA ASP A 384 32.64 0.80 17.18
C ASP A 384 31.65 0.51 16.02
N ASP A 385 32.16 -0.21 15.02
CA ASP A 385 31.50 -1.03 13.98
C ASP A 385 30.33 -0.53 13.08
N ASP A 386 30.59 -0.52 11.75
CA ASP A 386 29.79 -1.22 10.71
C ASP A 386 29.94 -0.58 9.29
N ASN A 387 31.03 -0.88 8.55
CA ASN A 387 31.16 -0.45 7.14
C ASN A 387 32.04 -1.36 6.23
N GLY A 388 32.01 -2.67 6.44
CA GLY A 388 32.73 -3.65 5.61
C GLY A 388 32.35 -3.66 4.11
N TRP A 389 31.24 -3.06 3.71
CA TRP A 389 30.79 -3.05 2.32
C TRP A 389 31.41 -1.93 1.47
N LYS A 390 31.92 -0.84 2.08
CA LYS A 390 32.56 0.27 1.35
C LYS A 390 33.97 -0.06 0.87
N SER A 391 34.68 -0.97 1.55
CA SER A 391 35.98 -1.48 1.11
C SER A 391 35.86 -2.40 -0.11
N ARG A 392 34.74 -3.13 -0.25
CA ARG A 392 34.44 -3.96 -1.43
C ARG A 392 34.06 -3.15 -2.67
N LEU A 393 33.54 -1.93 -2.49
CA LEU A 393 33.16 -1.05 -3.58
C LEU A 393 34.36 -0.34 -4.23
N ARG A 394 35.46 -0.15 -3.48
CA ARG A 394 36.70 0.43 -4.01
C ARG A 394 37.56 -0.57 -4.79
N SER A 395 37.46 -1.87 -4.54
CA SER A 395 38.18 -2.88 -5.33
C SER A 395 37.52 -3.23 -6.67
N ILE A 396 36.33 -2.71 -6.96
CA ILE A 396 35.57 -2.95 -8.20
C ILE A 396 35.74 -1.80 -9.21
N ILE A 397 36.24 -0.64 -8.78
CA ILE A 397 36.36 0.57 -9.63
C ILE A 397 37.77 0.73 -10.23
N ASP A 398 38.78 0.00 -9.73
CA ASP A 398 40.16 0.04 -10.25
C ASP A 398 40.53 -1.21 -11.10
N ALA A 399 39.60 -1.73 -11.92
CA ALA A 399 39.83 -2.85 -12.86
C ALA A 399 39.34 -2.56 -14.28
#